data_AF-A0AB37XPR6-F1
#
_entry.id   AF-A0AB37XPR6-F1
#
_cell.length_a   1.000
_cell.length_b   1.000
_cell.length_c   1.000
_cell.angle_alpha   90.00
_cell.angle_beta   90.00
_cell.angle_gamma   90.00
#
_symmetry.space_group_name_H-M   'P 1'
#
loop_
_entity.id
_entity.type
_entity.pdbx_description
1 polymer ?
#
loop_
_entity_poly.entity_id
_entity_poly.type
_entity_poly.pdbx_seq_one_letter_code
_entity_poly.pdbx_strand_id
1 'polypeptide(L)'
;IEEAIVNIGEPVFSRIDSCIKFLYLTQEEKQKVIENKLNEILSSLNEKEKRIVTAYNLLEKYKETEIDIDNIRYLKKIITNDIYTIIFEDELFNTD
;
A
#
# COMPACT_ATOMS: atom_id res chain seq x y z
N ILE A 1 10.70 -17.78 17.40
CA ILE A 1 9.90 -18.93 17.90
C ILE A 1 10.26 -19.18 19.35
N GLU A 2 11.55 -19.33 19.69
CA GLU A 2 12.02 -19.47 21.08
C GLU A 2 11.50 -18.37 22.02
N GLU A 3 11.60 -17.10 21.62
CA GLU A 3 11.02 -15.98 22.39
C GLU A 3 9.50 -16.11 22.60
N ALA A 4 8.77 -16.57 21.57
CA ALA A 4 7.33 -16.79 21.67
C ALA A 4 7.00 -17.95 22.62
N ILE A 5 7.80 -19.02 22.62
CA ILE A 5 7.66 -20.16 23.55
C ILE A 5 7.87 -19.70 24.99
N VAL A 6 8.90 -18.87 25.24
CA VAL A 6 9.20 -18.31 26.57
C VAL A 6 8.06 -17.41 27.05
N ASN A 7 7.53 -16.54 26.19
CA ASN A 7 6.49 -15.58 26.56
C ASN A 7 5.10 -16.23 26.74
N ILE A 8 4.76 -17.23 25.93
CA ILE A 8 3.45 -17.90 25.96
C ILE A 8 3.42 -19.05 26.99
N GLY A 9 4.57 -19.66 27.25
CA GLY A 9 4.72 -20.81 28.14
C GLY A 9 4.47 -22.15 27.45
N GLU A 10 5.27 -23.15 27.81
CA GLU A 10 5.25 -24.51 27.24
C GLU A 10 3.87 -25.21 27.28
N PRO A 11 3.06 -25.12 28.37
CA PRO A 11 1.74 -25.76 28.40
C PRO A 11 0.72 -25.18 27.42
N VAL A 12 0.91 -23.92 27.01
CA VAL A 12 0.05 -23.25 26.03
C VAL A 12 0.61 -23.48 24.63
N PHE A 13 1.93 -23.36 24.45
CA PHE A 13 2.58 -23.58 23.16
C PHE A 13 2.39 -25.02 22.65
N SER A 14 2.42 -26.03 23.54
CA SER A 14 2.19 -27.44 23.18
C SER A 14 0.80 -27.73 22.59
N ARG A 15 -0.16 -26.80 22.74
CA ARG A 15 -1.51 -26.90 22.16
C ARG A 15 -1.66 -26.14 20.84
N ILE A 16 -0.60 -25.49 20.36
CA ILE A 16 -0.59 -24.73 19.11
C ILE A 16 -0.04 -25.63 18.01
N ASP A 17 -0.87 -25.95 17.01
CA ASP A 17 -0.47 -26.81 15.90
C ASP A 17 0.59 -26.16 14.99
N SER A 18 0.60 -24.83 14.88
CA SER A 18 1.55 -24.12 14.02
C SER A 18 1.87 -22.72 14.53
N CYS A 19 3.15 -22.34 14.44
CA CYS A 19 3.63 -21.00 14.69
C CYS A 19 4.13 -20.39 13.38
N ILE A 20 3.43 -19.37 12.88
CA ILE A 20 3.78 -18.69 11.63
C ILE A 20 4.48 -17.38 11.96
N LYS A 21 5.72 -17.22 11.48
CA LYS A 21 6.47 -15.97 11.61
C LYS A 21 6.25 -15.12 10.35
N PHE A 22 5.67 -13.94 10.54
CA PHE A 22 5.63 -12.93 9.49
C PHE A 22 7.00 -12.27 9.35
N LEU A 23 7.48 -12.17 8.13
CA LEU A 23 8.73 -11.50 7.79
C LEU A 23 8.43 -10.13 7.18
N TYR A 24 9.40 -9.24 7.22
CA TYR A 24 9.33 -7.97 6.50
C TYR A 24 9.30 -8.24 5.00
N LEU A 25 8.52 -7.43 4.28
CA LEU A 25 8.46 -7.47 2.83
C LEU A 25 9.79 -7.00 2.23
N THR A 26 10.24 -7.72 1.21
CA THR A 26 11.31 -7.28 0.31
C THR A 26 10.89 -6.03 -0.47
N GLN A 27 11.84 -5.30 -1.04
CA GLN A 27 11.55 -4.12 -1.87
C GLN A 27 10.66 -4.44 -3.08
N GLU A 28 10.82 -5.62 -3.70
CA GLU A 28 9.97 -6.04 -4.82
C GLU A 28 8.53 -6.34 -4.38
N GLU A 29 8.35 -7.02 -3.24
CA GLU A 29 7.01 -7.28 -2.69
C GLU A 29 6.32 -5.99 -2.27
N LYS A 30 7.09 -5.07 -1.69
CA LYS A 30 6.70 -3.71 -1.37
C LYS A 30 6.16 -2.97 -2.61
N GLN A 31 6.86 -3.02 -3.74
CA GLN A 31 6.40 -2.43 -5.00
C GLN A 31 5.12 -3.07 -5.53
N LYS A 32 5.00 -4.40 -5.48
CA LYS A 32 3.77 -5.11 -5.89
C LYS A 32 2.56 -4.70 -5.04
N VAL A 33 2.77 -4.51 -3.73
CA VAL A 33 1.71 -4.03 -2.83
C VAL A 33 1.25 -2.63 -3.21
N ILE A 34 2.18 -1.72 -3.51
CA ILE A 34 1.87 -0.36 -3.98
C ILE A 34 1.06 -0.42 -5.29
N GLU A 35 1.55 -1.17 -6.27
CA GLU A 35 0.90 -1.32 -7.57
C GLU A 35 -0.53 -1.86 -7.44
N ASN A 36 -0.72 -2.93 -6.67
CA ASN A 36 -2.03 -3.51 -6.42
C ASN A 36 -2.97 -2.50 -5.76
N LYS A 37 -2.48 -1.70 -4.81
CA LYS A 37 -3.30 -0.69 -4.13
C LYS A 37 -3.68 0.48 -5.03
N LEU A 38 -2.74 0.93 -5.87
CA LEU A 38 -3.00 1.94 -6.88
C LEU A 38 -4.08 1.47 -7.85
N ASN A 39 -3.94 0.25 -8.38
CA ASN A 39 -4.90 -0.35 -9.31
C ASN A 39 -6.30 -0.52 -8.68
N GLU A 40 -6.37 -0.91 -7.40
CA GLU A 40 -7.63 -0.99 -6.66
C GLU A 40 -8.35 0.37 -6.63
N ILE A 41 -7.64 1.45 -6.32
CA ILE A 41 -8.24 2.80 -6.25
C ILE A 41 -8.59 3.31 -7.66
N LEU A 42 -7.70 3.12 -8.64
CA LEU A 42 -7.97 3.48 -10.04
C LEU A 42 -9.23 2.79 -10.58
N SER A 43 -9.49 1.53 -10.17
CA SER A 43 -10.66 0.79 -10.62
C SER A 43 -12.00 1.42 -10.21
N SER A 44 -12.02 2.22 -9.13
CA SER A 44 -13.22 2.92 -8.68
C SER A 44 -13.45 4.28 -9.34
N LEU A 45 -12.47 4.79 -10.09
CA LEU A 45 -12.56 6.07 -10.79
C LEU A 45 -13.31 5.93 -12.12
N ASN A 46 -13.86 7.04 -12.62
CA ASN A 46 -14.42 7.09 -13.97
C ASN A 46 -13.31 7.22 -15.04
N GLU A 47 -13.66 7.05 -16.31
CA GLU A 47 -12.67 7.04 -17.40
C GLU A 47 -11.93 8.36 -17.61
N LYS A 48 -12.53 9.51 -17.27
CA LYS A 48 -11.86 10.81 -17.33
C LYS A 48 -10.79 10.88 -16.23
N GLU A 49 -11.18 10.61 -14.99
CA GLU A 49 -10.30 10.62 -13.81
C GLU A 49 -9.13 9.63 -13.97
N LYS A 50 -9.39 8.41 -14.45
CA LYS A 50 -8.34 7.42 -14.71
C LYS A 50 -7.29 7.94 -15.68
N ARG A 51 -7.70 8.61 -16.77
CA ARG A 51 -6.77 9.17 -17.75
C ARG A 51 -5.88 10.25 -17.15
N ILE A 52 -6.47 11.15 -16.37
CA ILE A 52 -5.74 12.22 -15.66
C ILE A 52 -4.69 11.59 -14.74
N VAL A 53 -5.10 10.68 -13.86
CA VAL A 53 -4.20 10.08 -12.86
C VAL A 53 -3.11 9.23 -13.52
N THR A 54 -3.44 8.48 -14.58
CA THR A 54 -2.45 7.63 -15.29
C THR A 54 -1.37 8.49 -15.96
N ALA A 55 -1.71 9.67 -16.46
CA ALA A 55 -0.74 10.60 -17.05
C ALA A 55 0.31 11.11 -16.03
N TYR A 56 -0.02 11.14 -14.74
CA TYR A 56 0.89 11.58 -13.67
C TYR A 56 1.93 10.54 -13.25
N ASN A 57 1.82 9.30 -13.74
CA ASN A 57 2.76 8.20 -13.55
C ASN A 57 3.16 7.95 -12.08
N LEU A 58 2.16 7.91 -11.19
CA LEU A 58 2.35 7.77 -9.73
C LEU A 58 3.19 6.55 -9.33
N LEU A 59 3.07 5.42 -10.05
CA LEU A 59 3.81 4.21 -9.72
C LEU A 59 5.33 4.43 -9.81
N GLU A 60 5.82 5.13 -10.83
CA GLU A 60 7.24 5.43 -10.96
C GLU A 60 7.71 6.40 -9.87
N LYS A 61 6.90 7.42 -9.55
CA LYS A 61 7.19 8.33 -8.43
C LYS A 61 7.34 7.60 -7.10
N TYR A 62 6.51 6.57 -6.88
CA TYR A 62 6.58 5.73 -5.68
C TYR A 62 7.74 4.74 -5.70
N LYS A 63 8.31 4.41 -6.86
CA LYS A 63 9.55 3.63 -6.94
C LYS A 63 10.78 4.49 -6.65
N GLU A 64 10.76 5.75 -7.09
CA GLU A 64 11.83 6.72 -6.85
C GLU A 64 11.82 7.25 -5.41
N THR A 65 10.65 7.28 -4.77
CA THR A 65 10.48 7.68 -3.38
C THR A 65 10.56 6.46 -2.48
N GLU A 66 11.45 6.44 -1.49
CA GLU A 66 11.47 5.39 -0.47
C GLU A 66 10.28 5.57 0.48
N ILE A 67 9.11 5.10 0.06
CA ILE A 67 7.89 5.16 0.88
C ILE A 67 8.00 4.09 1.96
N ASP A 68 8.03 4.53 3.20
CA ASP A 68 7.90 3.63 4.34
C ASP A 68 6.48 3.03 4.36
N ILE A 69 6.42 1.74 4.05
CA ILE A 69 5.21 0.92 3.91
C ILE A 69 5.10 -0.13 5.01
N ASP A 70 5.83 0.04 6.11
CA ASP A 70 5.67 -0.79 7.30
C ASP A 70 4.23 -0.70 7.86
N ASN A 71 3.45 0.30 7.45
CA ASN A 71 2.01 0.38 7.69
C ASN A 71 1.18 0.52 6.41
N ILE A 72 0.63 -0.61 5.92
CA ILE A 72 -0.22 -0.64 4.72
C ILE A 72 -1.49 0.23 4.82
N ARG A 73 -1.96 0.52 6.04
CA ARG A 73 -3.10 1.44 6.25
C ARG A 73 -2.73 2.87 5.90
N TYR A 74 -1.49 3.25 6.19
CA TYR A 74 -0.95 4.56 5.84
C TYR A 74 -0.74 4.68 4.32
N LEU A 75 -0.25 3.62 3.68
CA LEU A 75 -0.10 3.55 2.22
C LEU A 75 -1.40 3.87 1.48
N LYS A 76 -2.52 3.23 1.87
CA LYS A 76 -3.82 3.51 1.23
C LYS A 76 -4.17 4.99 1.32
N LYS A 77 -3.96 5.61 2.49
CA LYS A 77 -4.27 7.03 2.71
C LYS A 77 -3.42 7.94 1.82
N ILE A 78 -2.12 7.68 1.70
CA ILE A 78 -1.21 8.43 0.83
C ILE A 78 -1.69 8.35 -0.61
N ILE A 79 -1.84 7.14 -1.15
CA ILE A 79 -2.23 6.94 -2.56
C ILE A 79 -3.58 7.60 -2.85
N THR A 80 -4.53 7.45 -1.94
CA THR A 80 -5.86 8.08 -2.07
C THR A 80 -5.74 9.60 -2.12
N ASN A 81 -4.94 10.18 -1.23
CA ASN A 81 -4.75 11.63 -1.16
C ASN A 81 -4.10 12.16 -2.45
N ASP A 82 -3.02 11.53 -2.91
CA ASP A 82 -2.31 11.95 -4.12
C ASP A 82 -3.22 11.90 -5.36
N ILE A 83 -4.02 10.83 -5.51
CA ILE A 83 -4.98 10.68 -6.60
C ILE A 83 -6.01 11.81 -6.60
N TYR A 84 -6.66 12.07 -5.45
CA TYR A 84 -7.69 13.09 -5.40
C TYR A 84 -7.13 14.51 -5.47
N THR A 85 -5.91 14.75 -5.00
CA THR A 85 -5.20 16.02 -5.24
C THR A 85 -4.98 16.25 -6.73
N ILE A 86 -4.51 15.24 -7.47
CA ILE A 86 -4.32 15.34 -8.92
C ILE A 86 -5.63 15.65 -9.65
N ILE A 87 -6.70 14.93 -9.31
CA ILE A 87 -8.02 15.15 -9.94
C ILE A 87 -8.52 16.57 -9.62
N PHE A 88 -8.40 16.99 -8.36
CA PHE A 88 -8.84 18.31 -7.94
C PHE A 88 -8.07 19.44 -8.63
N GLU A 89 -6.74 19.31 -8.75
CA GLU A 89 -5.92 20.27 -9.50
C GLU A 89 -6.35 20.33 -10.97
N ASP A 90 -6.52 19.19 -11.64
CA ASP A 90 -6.98 19.14 -13.03
C ASP A 90 -8.33 19.84 -13.21
N GLU A 91 -9.29 19.62 -12.30
CA GLU A 91 -10.59 20.28 -12.35
C GLU A 91 -10.53 21.78 -12.12
N LEU A 92 -9.64 22.28 -11.26
CA LEU A 92 -9.46 23.71 -11.03
C LEU A 92 -8.82 24.43 -12.21
N PHE A 93 -7.83 23.80 -12.87
CA PHE A 93 -7.06 24.45 -13.95
C PHE A 93 -7.67 24.26 -15.34
N ASN A 94 -8.62 23.33 -15.52
CA ASN A 94 -9.33 23.10 -16.78
C ASN A 94 -10.77 23.63 -16.80
N THR A 95 -11.23 24.34 -15.76
CA THR A 95 -12.43 25.17 -15.81
C THR A 95 -12.11 26.57 -16.34
N ASP A 96 -11.96 26.68 -17.66
CA ASP A 96 -12.05 27.94 -18.42
C ASP A 96 -13.13 27.79 -19.50
#